data_AF-A0A6S6XAD1-F1
#
_entry.id   AF-A0A6S6XAD1-F1
#
_cell.length_a   1.000
_cell.length_b   1.000
_cell.length_c   1.000
_cell.angle_alpha   90.00
_cell.angle_beta   90.00
_cell.angle_gamma   90.00
#
_symmetry.space_group_name_H-M   'P 1'
#
loop_
_entity.id
_entity.type
_entity.pdbx_description
1 polymer ?
#
loop_
_entity_poly.entity_id
_entity_poly.type
_entity_poly.pdbx_seq_one_letter_code
_entity_poly.pdbx_strand_id
1 'polypeptide(L)'
;MSTWVSAFLVVFSILSFFAEAKKEGIALNQIFPKGAGLKNMIVTWAALLVFLALVTITGFLPAAAIMLFLLFSLGYSWKRAVALSVIVAALCYVVFKILLQVPLPVGIFGI
;
A
#
# COMPACT_ATOMS: atom_id res chain seq x y z
N MET A 1 27.84 2.26 15.90
CA MET A 1 27.35 3.04 14.74
C MET A 1 27.55 4.51 15.05
N SER A 2 28.14 5.27 14.11
CA SER A 2 28.54 6.68 14.32
C SER A 2 27.34 7.56 14.70
N THR A 3 27.36 8.12 15.92
CA THR A 3 26.32 8.97 16.53
C THR A 3 26.02 10.26 15.75
N TRP A 4 26.88 10.62 14.81
CA TRP A 4 26.72 11.74 13.91
C TRP A 4 25.60 11.55 12.89
N VAL A 5 25.40 10.32 12.40
CA VAL A 5 24.36 10.02 11.41
C VAL A 5 22.98 10.08 12.07
N SER A 6 22.86 9.60 13.31
CA SER A 6 21.61 9.70 14.08
C SER A 6 21.22 11.15 14.38
N ALA A 7 22.18 12.01 14.72
CA ALA A 7 21.91 13.42 15.00
C ALA A 7 21.37 14.14 13.75
N PHE A 8 21.96 13.86 12.58
CA PHE A 8 21.54 14.46 11.32
C PHE A 8 20.12 14.03 10.90
N LEU A 9 19.80 12.75 11.09
CA LEU A 9 18.45 12.22 10.80
C LEU A 9 17.38 12.81 11.71
N VAL A 10 17.69 13.01 13.01
CA VAL A 10 16.76 13.64 13.95
C VAL A 10 16.47 15.08 13.53
N VAL A 11 17.49 15.84 13.14
CA VAL A 11 17.30 17.22 12.66
C VAL A 11 16.47 17.26 11.38
N PHE A 12 16.74 16.38 10.41
CA PHE A 12 15.95 16.29 9.18
C PHE A 12 14.48 15.91 9.44
N SER A 13 14.22 15.01 10.40
CA SER A 13 12.86 14.61 10.80
C SER A 13 12.10 15.74 11.49
N ILE A 14 12.78 16.57 12.27
CA ILE A 14 12.16 17.73 12.92
C ILE A 14 11.83 18.80 11.87
N LEU A 15 12.76 19.05 10.94
CA LEU A 15 12.54 20.00 9.84
C LEU A 15 11.40 19.55 8.90
N SER A 16 11.28 18.26 8.58
CA SER A 16 10.17 17.74 7.78
C SER A 16 8.84 17.92 8.50
N PHE A 17 8.79 17.63 9.80
CA PHE A 17 7.59 17.81 10.62
C PHE A 17 7.11 19.27 10.62
N PHE A 18 8.02 20.24 10.73
CA PHE A 18 7.65 21.66 10.65
C PHE A 18 7.30 22.12 9.23
N ALA A 19 7.96 21.57 8.19
CA ALA A 19 7.61 21.86 6.80
C ALA A 19 6.22 21.30 6.43
N GLU A 20 5.86 20.17 6.99
CA GLU A 20 4.54 19.54 6.84
C GLU A 20 3.48 20.22 7.71
N ALA A 21 3.83 20.67 8.92
CA ALA A 21 2.92 21.44 9.77
C ALA A 21 2.63 22.85 9.23
N LYS A 22 3.55 23.44 8.45
CA LYS A 22 3.38 24.75 7.79
C LYS A 22 2.61 24.65 6.47
N LYS A 23 2.48 23.46 5.88
CA LYS A 23 1.43 23.22 4.88
C LYS A 23 0.11 23.22 5.64
N GLU A 24 -0.57 24.36 5.59
CA GLU A 24 -1.93 24.58 6.07
C GLU A 24 -2.71 23.27 5.99
N GLY A 25 -3.12 22.76 7.15
CA GLY A 25 -3.83 21.50 7.27
C GLY A 25 -4.93 21.46 6.22
N ILE A 26 -4.80 20.53 5.28
CA ILE A 26 -5.71 20.40 4.16
C ILE A 26 -7.11 20.35 4.78
N ALA A 27 -7.97 21.34 4.48
CA ALA A 27 -9.30 21.38 5.05
C ALA A 27 -9.97 20.03 4.78
N LEU A 28 -10.58 19.39 5.79
CA LEU A 28 -11.22 18.08 5.62
C LEU A 28 -12.23 18.07 4.45
N ASN A 29 -12.79 19.24 4.11
CA ASN A 29 -13.69 19.45 2.97
C ASN A 29 -13.00 19.48 1.58
N GLN A 30 -11.68 19.70 1.52
CA GLN A 30 -10.84 19.52 0.32
C GLN A 30 -10.12 18.17 0.28
N ILE A 31 -9.89 17.52 1.44
CA ILE A 31 -9.36 16.14 1.51
C ILE A 31 -10.39 15.13 1.03
N PHE A 32 -11.67 15.32 1.33
CA PHE A 32 -12.73 14.45 0.84
C PHE A 32 -13.06 14.79 -0.63
N PRO A 33 -12.59 14.00 -1.62
CA PRO A 33 -12.92 14.28 -3.01
C PRO A 33 -14.42 14.10 -3.23
N LYS A 34 -15.14 15.16 -3.63
CA LYS A 34 -16.53 15.04 -4.06
C LYS A 34 -16.60 14.32 -5.42
N GLY A 35 -17.48 13.33 -5.55
CA GLY A 35 -17.74 12.61 -6.80
C GLY A 35 -16.83 11.39 -7.02
N ALA A 36 -16.15 11.33 -8.17
CA ALA A 36 -15.39 10.16 -8.63
C ALA A 36 -14.25 9.75 -7.67
N GLY A 37 -13.63 10.71 -6.97
CA GLY A 37 -12.60 10.39 -5.99
C GLY A 37 -13.15 9.73 -4.72
N LEU A 38 -14.41 9.99 -4.32
CA LEU A 38 -15.04 9.32 -3.18
C LEU A 38 -15.22 7.83 -3.48
N LYS A 39 -15.63 7.51 -4.72
CA LYS A 39 -15.76 6.13 -5.19
C LYS A 39 -14.40 5.42 -5.16
N ASN A 40 -13.34 6.08 -5.64
CA ASN A 40 -12.00 5.48 -5.57
C ASN A 40 -11.55 5.27 -4.13
N MET A 41 -11.75 6.25 -3.25
CA MET A 41 -11.42 6.15 -1.83
C MET A 41 -12.16 5.00 -1.14
N ILE A 42 -13.47 4.86 -1.37
CA ILE A 42 -14.29 3.77 -0.82
C ILE A 42 -13.81 2.42 -1.36
N VAL A 43 -13.50 2.30 -2.65
CA VAL A 43 -13.02 1.03 -3.22
C VAL A 43 -11.62 0.69 -2.70
N THR A 44 -10.73 1.66 -2.49
CA THR A 44 -9.43 1.41 -1.85
C THR A 44 -9.59 0.93 -0.41
N TRP A 45 -10.49 1.55 0.35
CA TRP A 45 -10.83 1.11 1.71
C TRP A 45 -11.43 -0.29 1.73
N ALA A 46 -12.37 -0.57 0.84
CA ALA A 46 -12.98 -1.89 0.69
C ALA A 46 -11.93 -2.93 0.29
N ALA A 47 -11.04 -2.62 -0.65
CA ALA A 47 -9.96 -3.51 -1.08
C ALA A 47 -8.97 -3.82 0.06
N LEU A 48 -8.69 -2.86 0.94
CA LEU A 48 -7.90 -3.09 2.16
C LEU A 48 -8.60 -4.06 3.12
N LEU A 49 -9.89 -3.88 3.38
CA LEU A 49 -10.66 -4.78 4.25
C LEU A 49 -10.74 -6.18 3.66
N VAL A 50 -10.96 -6.28 2.34
CA VAL A 50 -10.93 -7.55 1.60
C VAL A 50 -9.55 -8.20 1.71
N PHE A 51 -8.46 -7.44 1.54
CA PHE A 51 -7.10 -7.96 1.71
C PHE A 51 -6.88 -8.52 3.12
N LEU A 52 -7.27 -7.79 4.16
CA LEU A 52 -7.15 -8.24 5.55
C LEU A 52 -7.90 -9.55 5.80
N ALA A 53 -9.10 -9.70 5.24
CA ALA A 53 -9.90 -10.93 5.38
C ALA A 53 -9.34 -12.10 4.55
N LEU A 54 -8.84 -11.82 3.34
CA LEU A 54 -8.32 -12.86 2.45
C LEU A 54 -6.93 -13.33 2.87
N VAL A 55 -6.06 -12.45 3.37
CA VAL A 55 -4.67 -12.78 3.67
C VAL A 55 -4.56 -13.87 4.74
N THR A 56 -5.51 -13.92 5.68
CA THR A 56 -5.60 -14.97 6.71
C THR A 56 -6.05 -16.33 6.18
N ILE A 57 -6.71 -16.37 5.02
CA ILE A 57 -7.28 -17.59 4.43
C ILE A 57 -6.41 -18.12 3.29
N THR A 58 -6.11 -17.27 2.31
CA THR A 58 -5.49 -17.66 1.04
C THR A 58 -3.97 -17.46 1.01
N GLY A 59 -3.45 -16.52 1.80
CA GLY A 59 -2.04 -16.14 1.85
C GLY A 59 -1.75 -14.78 1.21
N PHE A 60 -0.51 -14.31 1.32
CA PHE A 60 -0.10 -12.98 0.86
C PHE A 60 -0.28 -12.80 -0.65
N LEU A 61 0.18 -13.77 -1.46
CA LEU A 61 0.23 -13.63 -2.92
C LEU A 61 -1.17 -13.48 -3.57
N PRO A 62 -2.13 -14.40 -3.34
CA PRO A 62 -3.47 -14.27 -3.92
C PRO A 62 -4.26 -13.09 -3.35
N ALA A 63 -4.11 -12.78 -2.05
CA ALA A 63 -4.76 -11.63 -1.44
C ALA A 63 -4.25 -10.31 -2.04
N ALA A 64 -2.93 -10.17 -2.21
CA ALA A 64 -2.31 -9.01 -2.81
C ALA A 64 -2.72 -8.85 -4.28
N ALA A 65 -2.74 -9.94 -5.05
CA ALA A 65 -3.15 -9.90 -6.46
C ALA A 65 -4.60 -9.41 -6.62
N ILE A 66 -5.52 -9.87 -5.77
CA ILE A 66 -6.93 -9.44 -5.77
C ILE A 66 -7.06 -7.97 -5.36
N MET A 67 -6.35 -7.56 -4.30
CA MET A 67 -6.35 -6.17 -3.85
C MET A 67 -5.81 -5.22 -4.94
N LEU A 68 -4.65 -5.52 -5.51
CA LEU A 68 -4.03 -4.74 -6.59
C LEU A 68 -4.92 -4.72 -7.84
N PHE A 69 -5.60 -5.82 -8.15
CA PHE A 69 -6.53 -5.87 -9.26
C PHE A 69 -7.73 -4.93 -9.04
N LEU A 70 -8.32 -4.93 -7.85
CA LEU A 70 -9.39 -3.98 -7.48
C LEU A 70 -8.90 -2.53 -7.59
N LEU A 71 -7.67 -2.25 -7.14
CA LEU A 71 -7.08 -0.91 -7.23
C LEU A 71 -6.83 -0.47 -8.68
N PHE A 72 -6.24 -1.33 -9.51
CA PHE A 72 -5.94 -0.98 -10.90
C PHE A 72 -7.19 -0.95 -11.79
N SER A 73 -8.24 -1.70 -11.43
CA SER A 73 -9.54 -1.65 -12.10
C SER A 73 -10.20 -0.25 -12.07
N LEU A 74 -9.78 0.64 -11.17
CA LEU A 74 -10.34 1.99 -11.06
C LEU A 74 -9.75 2.98 -12.07
N GLY A 75 -8.56 2.71 -12.62
CA GLY A 75 -7.82 3.65 -13.45
C GLY A 75 -7.26 3.09 -14.76
N TYR A 76 -7.21 1.76 -14.93
CA TYR A 76 -6.64 1.10 -16.09
C TYR A 76 -7.63 0.18 -16.81
N SER A 77 -7.40 -0.04 -18.10
CA SER A 77 -8.15 -1.04 -18.86
C SER A 77 -7.99 -2.43 -18.24
N TRP A 78 -9.09 -3.20 -18.21
CA TRP A 78 -9.21 -4.46 -17.47
C TRP A 78 -8.04 -5.44 -17.73
N LYS A 79 -7.58 -5.51 -18.98
CA LYS A 79 -6.43 -6.35 -19.38
C LYS A 79 -5.10 -5.90 -18.76
N ARG A 80 -4.86 -4.59 -18.68
CA ARG A 80 -3.65 -4.03 -18.07
C ARG A 80 -3.69 -4.15 -16.55
N ALA A 81 -4.88 -4.01 -15.96
CA ALA A 81 -5.09 -4.16 -14.52
C ALA A 81 -4.73 -5.58 -14.03
N VAL A 82 -5.15 -6.63 -14.74
CA VAL A 82 -4.77 -8.02 -14.41
C VAL A 82 -3.27 -8.23 -14.53
N ALA A 83 -2.66 -7.81 -15.64
CA ALA A 83 -1.24 -8.03 -15.87
C ALA A 83 -0.38 -7.33 -14.80
N LEU A 84 -0.69 -6.06 -14.49
CA LEU A 84 0.04 -5.29 -13.49
C LEU A 84 -0.19 -5.84 -12.08
N SER A 85 -1.40 -6.26 -11.71
CA SER A 85 -1.65 -6.78 -10.37
C SER A 85 -0.86 -8.06 -10.09
N VAL A 86 -0.79 -8.96 -11.07
CA VAL A 86 -0.03 -10.22 -10.95
C VAL A 86 1.47 -9.94 -10.88
N ILE A 87 2.00 -9.09 -11.77
CA ILE A 87 3.43 -8.76 -11.79
C ILE A 87 3.86 -8.09 -10.48
N VAL A 88 3.10 -7.09 -10.02
CA VAL A 88 3.43 -6.35 -8.79
C VAL A 88 3.29 -7.24 -7.57
N ALA A 89 2.24 -8.07 -7.46
CA ALA A 89 2.08 -8.99 -6.35
C ALA A 89 3.23 -10.02 -6.28
N ALA A 90 3.64 -10.58 -7.42
CA ALA A 90 4.77 -11.50 -7.49
C ALA A 90 6.10 -10.83 -7.11
N LEU A 91 6.33 -9.59 -7.58
CA LEU A 91 7.53 -8.84 -7.25
C LEU A 91 7.58 -8.49 -5.76
N CYS A 92 6.47 -8.05 -5.18
CA CYS A 92 6.35 -7.86 -3.73
C CYS A 92 6.64 -9.15 -2.97
N TYR A 93 6.09 -10.28 -3.39
CA TYR A 93 6.35 -11.57 -2.75
C TYR A 93 7.84 -11.93 -2.77
N VAL A 94 8.52 -11.76 -3.91
CA VAL A 94 9.96 -11.98 -4.05
C VAL A 94 10.74 -11.07 -3.10
N VAL A 95 10.43 -9.77 -3.05
CA VAL A 95 11.12 -8.82 -2.18
C VAL A 95 10.90 -9.16 -0.70
N PHE A 96 9.66 -9.44 -0.29
CA PHE A 96 9.36 -9.74 1.11
C PHE A 96 9.90 -11.10 1.57
N LYS A 97 9.86 -12.11 0.70
CA LYS A 97 10.32 -13.47 1.02
C LYS A 97 11.84 -13.62 0.91
N ILE A 98 12.44 -13.15 -0.18
CA ILE A 98 13.86 -13.38 -0.48
C ILE A 98 14.74 -12.28 0.09
N LEU A 99 14.40 -11.01 -0.13
CA LEU A 99 15.21 -9.88 0.36
C LEU A 99 15.04 -9.66 1.86
N LEU A 100 13.79 -9.61 2.33
CA LEU A 100 13.47 -9.22 3.70
C LEU A 100 13.29 -10.41 4.65
N GLN A 101 13.18 -11.64 4.14
CA GLN A 101 12.95 -12.87 4.92
C GLN A 101 11.81 -12.74 5.95
N VAL A 102 10.80 -11.93 5.64
CA VAL A 102 9.67 -11.72 6.54
C VAL A 102 8.78 -12.97 6.51
N PRO A 103 8.33 -13.48 7.67
CA PRO A 103 7.35 -14.55 7.72
C PRO A 103 6.02 -14.02 7.17
N LEU A 104 5.83 -14.19 5.86
CA LEU A 104 4.57 -13.89 5.22
C LEU A 104 3.55 -14.97 5.60
N PRO A 105 2.28 -14.60 5.84
CA PRO A 105 1.20 -15.56 5.97
C PRO A 105 1.08 -16.32 4.66
N VAL A 106 1.63 -17.53 4.66
CA VAL A 106 1.38 -18.56 3.66
C VAL A 106 0.06 -19.19 4.07
N GLY A 107 -1.03 -18.78 3.43
CA GLY A 107 -2.36 -19.31 3.74
C GLY A 107 -2.47 -20.77 3.34
N ILE A 108 -3.70 -21.24 3.09
CA ILE A 108 -3.96 -22.64 2.71
C ILE A 108 -3.12 -23.11 1.51
N PHE A 109 -2.67 -22.18 0.64
CA PHE A 109 -1.87 -22.48 -0.54
C PHE A 109 -0.35 -22.60 -0.31
N GLY A 110 0.18 -22.28 0.88
CA GLY A 110 1.62 -22.37 1.14
C GLY A 110 2.47 -21.29 0.43
N ILE A 111 1.81 -20.27 -0.15
CA ILE A 111 2.36 -19.14 -0.91
C ILE A 111 1.69 -17.82 -0.53
#